data_AF-A0A650E6L2-F1
#
_entry.id   AF-A0A650E6L2-F1
#
_cell.length_a   1.000
_cell.length_b   1.000
_cell.length_c   1.000
_cell.angle_alpha   90.00
_cell.angle_beta   90.00
_cell.angle_gamma   90.00
#
_symmetry.space_group_name_H-M   'P 1'
#
loop_
_entity.id
_entity.type
_entity.pdbx_description
1 polymer ?
#
loop_
_entity_poly.entity_id
_entity_poly.type
_entity_poly.pdbx_seq_one_letter_code
_entity_poly.pdbx_strand_id
1 'polypeptide(L)'
;LLLALVQSRQVDRSKKGRVHEAINYYSIESTLALVVSFIINIFVTTVFAKGFYGSELANSIGLANAGQYLEETYGGGLFPILYIWGIGLLAAGQSSTITGTYAGQFIMGGFLNLRLKKWTRALITRSCAIIPTMIVALLFDSTEESLDVLNGWLNVLQSVQIPFALIPLLYLVSKEQIMGK
;
A
#
# COMPACT_ATOMS: atom_id res chain seq x y z
N LEU A 1 0.25 -9.91 1.56
CA LEU A 1 -0.13 -10.69 0.35
C LEU A 1 0.89 -11.77 0.03
N LEU A 2 2.19 -11.45 -0.02
CA LEU A 2 3.26 -12.41 -0.31
C LEU A 2 3.27 -13.60 0.67
N LEU A 3 3.15 -13.35 1.98
CA LEU A 3 3.01 -14.42 3.00
C LEU A 3 1.81 -15.36 2.79
N ALA A 4 0.72 -14.84 2.23
CA ALA A 4 -0.49 -15.61 1.96
C ALA A 4 -0.41 -16.38 0.62
N LEU A 5 0.20 -15.80 -0.40
CA LEU A 5 0.52 -16.45 -1.67
C LEU A 5 1.50 -17.62 -1.46
N VAL A 6 2.45 -17.47 -0.53
CA VAL A 6 3.36 -18.55 -0.10
C VAL A 6 2.57 -19.75 0.44
N GLN A 7 1.44 -19.51 1.10
CA GLN A 7 0.60 -20.59 1.67
C GLN A 7 -0.37 -21.23 0.66
N SER A 8 -0.65 -20.57 -0.49
CA SER A 8 -1.57 -21.09 -1.51
C SER A 8 -0.94 -22.08 -2.49
N ARG A 9 0.40 -22.17 -2.56
CA ARG A 9 1.09 -23.16 -3.40
C ARG A 9 1.23 -24.48 -2.64
N GLN A 10 0.80 -25.58 -3.25
CA GLN A 10 0.96 -26.94 -2.71
C GLN A 10 2.45 -27.33 -2.70
N VAL A 11 3.18 -26.86 -1.68
CA VAL A 11 4.52 -27.34 -1.38
C VAL A 11 4.37 -28.56 -0.50
N ASP A 12 4.91 -29.68 -0.98
CA ASP A 12 4.93 -30.95 -0.25
C ASP A 12 5.84 -30.81 0.99
N ARG A 13 5.24 -30.47 2.14
CA ARG A 13 5.94 -30.12 3.40
C ARG A 13 6.73 -31.29 3.99
N SER A 14 6.58 -32.48 3.43
CA SER A 14 7.30 -33.71 3.77
C SER A 14 8.79 -33.65 3.37
N LYS A 15 9.14 -32.93 2.29
CA LYS A 15 10.52 -32.87 1.76
C LYS A 15 11.20 -31.55 2.11
N LYS A 16 12.01 -31.54 3.18
CA LYS A 16 12.76 -30.35 3.66
C LYS A 16 13.54 -29.61 2.56
N GLY A 17 14.16 -30.35 1.62
CA GLY A 17 14.90 -29.74 0.50
C GLY A 17 14.02 -28.90 -0.45
N ARG A 18 12.80 -29.36 -0.75
CA ARG A 18 11.86 -28.63 -1.61
C ARG A 18 11.25 -27.40 -0.94
N VAL A 19 11.13 -27.43 0.39
CA VAL A 19 10.67 -26.28 1.17
C VAL A 19 11.75 -25.18 1.16
N HIS A 20 13.02 -25.54 1.38
CA HIS A 20 14.12 -24.57 1.36
C HIS A 20 14.32 -23.94 -0.02
N GLU A 21 14.26 -24.75 -1.09
CA GLU A 21 14.32 -24.27 -2.46
C GLU A 21 13.15 -23.32 -2.79
N ALA A 22 11.92 -23.66 -2.38
CA ALA A 22 10.77 -22.78 -2.54
C ALA A 22 10.96 -21.45 -1.79
N ILE A 23 11.43 -21.46 -0.55
CA ILE A 23 11.71 -20.25 0.23
C ILE A 23 12.74 -19.35 -0.47
N ASN A 24 13.82 -19.93 -1.01
CA ASN A 24 14.83 -19.15 -1.75
C ASN A 24 14.25 -18.51 -3.01
N TYR A 25 13.49 -19.25 -3.82
CA TYR A 25 12.82 -18.66 -5.00
C TYR A 25 11.86 -17.53 -4.61
N TYR A 26 11.07 -17.71 -3.55
CA TYR A 26 10.16 -16.65 -3.07
C TYR A 26 10.90 -15.44 -2.52
N SER A 27 12.03 -15.66 -1.84
CA SER A 27 12.87 -14.57 -1.33
C SER A 27 13.44 -13.75 -2.48
N ILE A 28 13.94 -14.42 -3.53
CA ILE A 28 14.46 -13.76 -4.74
C ILE A 28 13.34 -12.98 -5.45
N GLU A 29 12.18 -13.61 -5.68
CA GLU A 29 11.04 -12.96 -6.34
C GLU A 29 10.53 -11.74 -5.55
N SER A 30 10.41 -11.87 -4.22
CA SER A 30 9.97 -10.77 -3.35
C SER A 30 10.99 -9.64 -3.30
N THR A 31 12.28 -9.98 -3.20
CA THR A 31 13.37 -9.00 -3.18
C THR A 31 13.42 -8.24 -4.50
N LEU A 32 13.31 -8.93 -5.64
CA LEU A 32 13.29 -8.31 -6.95
C LEU A 32 12.08 -7.37 -7.09
N ALA A 33 10.90 -7.79 -6.67
CA ALA A 33 9.70 -6.95 -6.70
C ALA A 33 9.85 -5.68 -5.85
N LEU A 34 10.44 -5.81 -4.64
CA LEU A 34 10.72 -4.67 -3.76
C LEU A 34 11.78 -3.73 -4.36
N VAL A 35 12.85 -4.25 -4.94
CA VAL A 35 13.91 -3.45 -5.57
C VAL A 35 13.36 -2.68 -6.78
N VAL A 36 12.56 -3.32 -7.63
CA VAL A 36 11.91 -2.64 -8.76
C VAL A 36 10.97 -1.54 -8.26
N SER A 37 10.14 -1.82 -7.25
CA SER A 37 9.27 -0.81 -6.65
C SER A 37 10.06 0.35 -6.03
N PHE A 38 11.19 0.08 -5.38
CA PHE A 38 12.06 1.09 -4.81
C PHE A 38 12.67 2.00 -5.88
N ILE A 39 13.16 1.40 -6.98
CA ILE A 39 13.70 2.14 -8.13
C ILE A 39 12.63 3.05 -8.75
N ILE A 40 11.41 2.54 -8.97
CA ILE A 40 10.29 3.35 -9.49
C ILE A 40 10.00 4.52 -8.54
N ASN A 41 9.91 4.28 -7.24
CA ASN A 41 9.67 5.33 -6.25
C ASN A 41 10.78 6.39 -6.28
N ILE A 42 12.05 5.99 -6.37
CA ILE A 42 13.18 6.94 -6.52
C ILE A 42 13.02 7.79 -7.77
N PHE A 43 12.68 7.20 -8.93
CA PHE A 43 12.50 7.97 -10.15
C PHE A 43 11.35 8.96 -10.03
N VAL A 44 10.20 8.53 -9.52
CA VAL A 44 9.03 9.40 -9.31
C VAL A 44 9.35 10.54 -8.36
N THR A 45 9.96 10.24 -7.20
CA THR A 45 10.38 11.25 -6.24
C THR A 45 11.42 12.20 -6.82
N THR A 46 12.38 11.73 -7.61
CA THR A 46 13.41 12.57 -8.23
C THR A 46 12.82 13.50 -9.29
N VAL A 47 11.87 13.03 -10.10
CA VAL A 47 11.17 13.85 -11.11
C VAL A 47 10.37 14.96 -10.44
N PHE A 48 9.60 14.64 -9.39
CA PHE A 48 8.85 15.64 -8.66
C PHE A 48 9.73 16.56 -7.82
N ALA A 49 10.80 16.06 -7.22
CA ALA A 49 11.79 16.90 -6.58
C ALA A 49 12.33 17.90 -7.60
N LYS A 50 12.86 17.48 -8.75
CA LYS A 50 13.36 18.41 -9.76
C LYS A 50 12.32 19.42 -10.26
N GLY A 51 11.05 19.02 -10.35
CA GLY A 51 9.96 19.87 -10.84
C GLY A 51 9.45 20.90 -9.86
N PHE A 52 9.44 20.57 -8.57
CA PHE A 52 8.84 21.39 -7.52
C PHE A 52 9.86 21.93 -6.51
N TYR A 53 11.15 21.57 -6.62
CA TYR A 53 12.18 22.01 -5.68
C TYR A 53 12.35 23.54 -5.74
N GLY A 54 12.07 24.20 -4.62
CA GLY A 54 12.21 25.64 -4.47
C GLY A 54 11.02 26.48 -4.99
N SER A 55 9.91 25.86 -5.40
CA SER A 55 8.68 26.58 -5.75
C SER A 55 7.75 26.73 -4.54
N GLU A 56 6.88 27.75 -4.53
CA GLU A 56 5.84 27.88 -3.50
C GLU A 56 4.85 26.69 -3.52
N LEU A 57 4.72 26.01 -4.67
CA LEU A 57 3.93 24.77 -4.82
C LEU A 57 4.58 23.53 -4.16
N ALA A 58 5.83 23.61 -3.69
CA ALA A 58 6.49 22.50 -3.00
C ALA A 58 5.74 22.05 -1.73
N ASN A 59 5.04 22.99 -1.09
CA ASN A 59 4.26 22.73 0.12
C ASN A 59 2.88 22.11 -0.17
N SER A 60 2.37 22.21 -1.41
CA SER A 60 1.03 21.75 -1.80
C SER A 60 1.08 20.77 -2.99
N ILE A 61 2.11 19.92 -3.04
CA ILE A 61 2.25 18.89 -4.07
C ILE A 61 1.10 17.87 -3.93
N GLY A 62 0.08 18.03 -4.78
CA GLY A 62 -1.07 17.14 -4.88
C GLY A 62 -1.02 16.22 -6.09
N LEU A 63 -1.86 15.16 -6.07
CA LEU A 63 -2.00 14.20 -7.18
C LEU A 63 -2.42 14.87 -8.50
N ALA A 64 -3.19 15.95 -8.42
CA ALA A 64 -3.63 16.75 -9.57
C ALA A 64 -2.47 17.60 -10.14
N ASN A 65 -1.77 18.36 -9.29
CA ASN A 65 -0.62 19.20 -9.66
C ASN A 65 0.52 18.35 -10.26
N ALA A 66 0.73 17.15 -9.71
CA ALA A 66 1.68 16.18 -10.23
C ALA A 66 1.38 15.75 -11.68
N GLY A 67 0.10 15.52 -12.00
CA GLY A 67 -0.33 15.16 -13.35
C GLY A 67 -0.17 16.30 -14.35
N GLN A 68 -0.54 17.52 -13.94
CA GLN A 68 -0.39 18.73 -14.76
C GLN A 68 1.08 19.04 -15.05
N TYR A 69 1.96 18.92 -14.06
CA TYR A 69 3.39 19.10 -14.24
C TYR A 69 4.00 18.12 -15.26
N LEU A 70 3.57 16.86 -15.23
CA LEU A 70 4.01 15.86 -16.20
C LEU A 70 3.52 16.18 -17.62
N GLU A 71 2.31 16.70 -17.76
CA GLU A 71 1.77 17.13 -19.06
C GLU A 71 2.51 18.34 -19.63
N GLU A 72 2.79 19.36 -18.81
CA GLU A 72 3.54 20.55 -19.24
C GLU A 72 5.01 20.24 -19.59
N THR A 73 5.65 19.35 -18.82
CA THR A 73 7.08 19.04 -18.99
C THR A 73 7.35 18.14 -20.20
N TYR A 74 6.47 17.16 -20.44
CA TYR A 74 6.69 16.14 -21.47
C TYR A 74 5.79 16.30 -22.70
N GLY A 75 4.82 17.22 -22.66
CA GLY A 75 3.95 17.57 -23.78
C GLY A 75 2.85 16.54 -24.05
N GLY A 76 1.60 16.98 -24.06
CA GLY A 76 0.46 16.20 -24.53
C GLY A 76 0.32 16.30 -26.06
N GLY A 77 1.00 15.40 -26.79
CA GLY A 77 0.73 15.19 -28.21
C GLY A 77 -0.59 14.43 -28.44
N LEU A 78 -0.56 13.38 -29.27
CA LEU A 78 -1.71 12.50 -29.53
C LEU A 78 -2.26 11.77 -28.28
N PHE A 79 -1.47 11.66 -27.21
CA PHE A 79 -1.87 11.06 -25.93
C PHE A 79 -1.49 11.99 -24.77
N PRO A 80 -2.45 12.61 -24.07
CA PRO A 80 -2.14 13.47 -22.94
C PRO A 80 -1.64 12.62 -21.77
N ILE A 81 -0.45 12.95 -21.28
CA ILE A 81 0.25 12.23 -20.20
C ILE A 81 -0.57 12.24 -18.92
N LEU A 82 -1.40 13.27 -18.73
CA LEU A 82 -2.39 13.36 -17.67
C LEU A 82 -3.34 12.15 -17.64
N TYR A 83 -3.79 11.65 -18.80
CA TYR A 83 -4.65 10.47 -18.85
C TYR A 83 -3.89 9.20 -18.47
N ILE A 84 -2.63 9.06 -18.90
CA ILE A 84 -1.79 7.91 -18.52
C ILE A 84 -1.55 7.91 -17.00
N TRP A 85 -1.25 9.08 -16.43
CA TRP A 85 -1.12 9.27 -14.98
C TRP A 85 -2.43 8.92 -14.25
N GLY A 86 -3.56 9.44 -14.71
CA GLY A 86 -4.88 9.16 -14.13
C GLY A 86 -5.27 7.68 -14.18
N ILE A 87 -5.05 7.01 -15.32
CA ILE A 87 -5.27 5.57 -15.47
C ILE A 87 -4.33 4.78 -14.54
N GLY A 88 -3.06 5.21 -14.42
CA GLY A 88 -2.10 4.63 -13.50
C GLY A 88 -2.54 4.72 -12.04
N LEU A 89 -3.02 5.91 -11.61
CA LEU A 89 -3.57 6.12 -10.27
C LEU A 89 -4.81 5.25 -10.01
N LEU A 90 -5.71 5.14 -10.98
CA LEU A 90 -6.89 4.26 -10.87
C LEU A 90 -6.47 2.79 -10.75
N ALA A 91 -5.55 2.33 -11.58
CA ALA A 91 -5.04 0.96 -11.54
C ALA A 91 -4.35 0.64 -10.20
N ALA A 92 -3.53 1.57 -9.69
CA ALA A 92 -2.89 1.45 -8.38
C ALA A 92 -3.93 1.37 -7.23
N GLY A 93 -4.98 2.19 -7.28
CA GLY A 93 -6.07 2.17 -6.31
C GLY A 93 -6.84 0.85 -6.29
N GLN A 94 -7.09 0.25 -7.47
CA GLN A 94 -7.73 -1.06 -7.57
C GLN A 94 -6.82 -2.18 -7.02
N SER A 95 -5.54 -2.18 -7.39
CA SER A 95 -4.55 -3.15 -6.90
C SER A 95 -4.42 -3.12 -5.38
N SER A 96 -4.36 -1.92 -4.80
CA SER A 96 -4.33 -1.72 -3.34
C SER A 96 -5.60 -2.24 -2.65
N THR A 97 -6.77 -1.97 -3.23
CA THR A 97 -8.05 -2.47 -2.69
C THR A 97 -8.09 -4.00 -2.64
N ILE A 98 -7.71 -4.66 -3.73
CA ILE A 98 -7.64 -6.12 -3.80
C ILE A 98 -6.70 -6.65 -2.72
N THR A 99 -5.49 -6.07 -2.64
CA THR A 99 -4.48 -6.46 -1.66
C THR A 99 -4.95 -6.30 -0.22
N GLY A 100 -5.59 -5.17 0.10
CA GLY A 100 -6.16 -4.90 1.42
C GLY A 100 -7.28 -5.87 1.79
N THR A 101 -8.17 -6.22 0.84
CA THR A 101 -9.23 -7.19 1.12
C THR A 101 -8.69 -8.60 1.37
N TYR A 102 -7.61 -9.01 0.72
CA TYR A 102 -6.96 -10.29 1.00
C TYR A 102 -6.25 -10.26 2.35
N ALA A 103 -5.45 -9.23 2.64
CA ALA A 103 -4.80 -9.10 3.96
C ALA A 103 -5.82 -9.13 5.11
N GLY A 104 -6.94 -8.41 4.95
CA GLY A 104 -8.05 -8.45 5.91
C GLY A 104 -8.72 -9.82 6.05
N GLN A 105 -8.74 -10.67 5.00
CA GLN A 105 -9.23 -12.06 5.14
C GLN A 105 -8.39 -12.85 6.12
N PHE A 106 -7.06 -12.77 5.98
CA PHE A 106 -6.15 -13.56 6.80
C PHE A 106 -6.17 -13.10 8.25
N ILE A 107 -6.22 -11.79 8.50
CA ILE A 107 -6.30 -11.25 9.87
C ILE A 107 -7.65 -11.61 10.50
N MET A 108 -8.77 -11.35 9.81
CA MET A 108 -10.12 -11.58 10.35
C MET A 108 -10.41 -13.07 10.56
N GLY A 109 -9.93 -13.93 9.65
CA GLY A 109 -10.06 -15.38 9.76
C GLY A 109 -9.13 -16.00 10.80
N GLY A 110 -7.92 -15.45 10.97
CA GLY A 110 -6.93 -15.95 11.93
C GLY A 110 -7.15 -15.48 13.37
N PHE A 111 -7.41 -14.18 13.58
CA PHE A 111 -7.52 -13.57 14.92
C PHE A 111 -8.96 -13.50 15.44
N LEU A 112 -9.94 -13.21 14.59
CA LEU A 112 -11.33 -12.96 15.00
C LEU A 112 -12.27 -14.14 14.68
N ASN A 113 -11.80 -15.16 13.97
CA ASN A 113 -12.56 -16.30 13.44
C ASN A 113 -13.89 -15.90 12.75
N LEU A 114 -13.97 -14.68 12.22
CA LEU A 114 -15.17 -14.11 11.60
C LEU A 114 -15.11 -14.30 10.09
N ARG A 115 -15.99 -15.16 9.57
CA ARG A 115 -16.10 -15.45 8.13
C ARG A 115 -17.11 -14.51 7.47
N LEU A 116 -16.70 -13.28 7.18
CA LEU A 116 -17.49 -12.32 6.40
C LEU A 116 -17.30 -12.52 4.90
N LYS A 117 -18.36 -12.28 4.12
CA LYS A 117 -18.31 -12.29 2.64
C LYS A 117 -17.37 -11.19 2.14
N LYS A 118 -16.65 -11.45 1.04
CA LYS A 118 -15.63 -10.54 0.48
C LYS A 118 -16.17 -9.14 0.22
N TRP A 119 -17.38 -9.05 -0.33
CA TRP A 119 -18.05 -7.78 -0.66
C TRP A 119 -18.46 -6.99 0.58
N THR A 120 -19.04 -7.65 1.59
CA THR A 120 -19.42 -7.00 2.86
C THR A 120 -18.21 -6.41 3.58
N ARG A 121 -17.09 -7.13 3.63
CA ARG A 121 -15.87 -6.59 4.25
C ARG A 121 -15.31 -5.41 3.46
N ALA A 122 -15.29 -5.49 2.13
CA ALA A 122 -14.84 -4.37 1.29
C ALA A 122 -15.73 -3.14 1.48
N LEU A 123 -17.05 -3.33 1.60
CA LEU A 123 -17.98 -2.24 1.85
C LEU A 123 -17.74 -1.60 3.22
N ILE A 124 -17.66 -2.39 4.30
CA ILE A 124 -17.43 -1.87 5.65
C ILE A 124 -16.11 -1.09 5.73
N THR A 125 -15.02 -1.66 5.24
CA THR A 125 -13.70 -0.99 5.28
C THR A 125 -13.67 0.29 4.45
N ARG A 126 -14.31 0.30 3.28
CA ARG A 126 -14.44 1.51 2.45
C ARG A 126 -15.37 2.54 3.09
N SER A 127 -16.49 2.13 3.67
CA SER A 127 -17.39 3.03 4.40
C SER A 127 -16.70 3.64 5.62
N CYS A 128 -15.98 2.86 6.41
CA CYS A 128 -15.23 3.37 7.56
C CYS A 128 -14.09 4.33 7.16
N ALA A 129 -13.54 4.23 5.94
CA ALA A 129 -12.54 5.17 5.44
C ALA A 129 -13.16 6.42 4.78
N ILE A 130 -14.21 6.24 3.98
CA ILE A 130 -14.85 7.30 3.20
C ILE A 130 -15.73 8.18 4.09
N ILE A 131 -16.47 7.61 5.05
CA ILE A 131 -17.39 8.37 5.90
C ILE A 131 -16.66 9.45 6.70
N PRO A 132 -15.57 9.17 7.44
CA PRO A 132 -14.83 10.21 8.15
C PRO A 132 -14.26 11.26 7.19
N THR A 133 -13.69 10.82 6.06
CA THR A 133 -13.12 11.72 5.05
C THR A 133 -14.18 12.64 4.46
N MET A 134 -15.37 12.12 4.16
CA MET A 134 -16.50 12.87 3.59
C MET A 134 -17.10 13.84 4.62
N ILE A 135 -17.21 13.43 5.89
CA ILE A 135 -17.65 14.32 6.98
C ILE A 135 -16.67 15.48 7.13
N VAL A 136 -15.36 15.20 7.11
CA VAL A 136 -14.33 16.24 7.19
C VAL A 136 -14.40 17.17 5.98
N ALA A 137 -14.52 16.64 4.77
CA ALA A 137 -14.62 17.44 3.56
C ALA A 137 -15.86 18.35 3.53
N LEU A 138 -17.00 17.91 4.10
CA LEU A 138 -18.24 18.69 4.14
C LEU A 138 -18.29 19.71 5.29
N LEU A 139 -17.66 19.43 6.43
CA LEU A 139 -17.65 20.32 7.60
C LEU A 139 -16.55 21.37 7.56
N PHE A 140 -15.40 21.04 6.94
CA PHE A 140 -14.20 21.87 6.91
C PHE A 140 -13.94 22.41 5.50
N ASP A 141 -14.97 23.00 4.90
CA ASP A 141 -14.88 23.67 3.60
C ASP A 141 -13.77 24.73 3.68
N SER A 142 -12.63 24.45 3.02
CA SER A 142 -11.53 25.40 2.74
C SER A 142 -10.54 25.80 3.86
N THR A 143 -10.10 24.91 4.76
CA THR A 143 -8.86 25.17 5.53
C THR A 143 -7.88 23.99 5.42
N GLU A 144 -6.87 24.14 4.58
CA GLU A 144 -5.78 23.16 4.39
C GLU A 144 -5.14 22.72 5.73
N GLU A 145 -5.10 23.62 6.72
CA GLU A 145 -4.61 23.34 8.08
C GLU A 145 -5.33 22.17 8.77
N SER A 146 -6.65 22.02 8.60
CA SER A 146 -7.41 20.97 9.30
C SER A 146 -7.16 19.59 8.69
N LEU A 147 -6.93 19.53 7.38
CA LEU A 147 -6.56 18.30 6.68
C LEU A 147 -5.13 17.87 7.03
N ASP A 148 -4.22 18.82 7.19
CA ASP A 148 -2.86 18.56 7.64
C ASP A 148 -2.82 18.05 9.08
N VAL A 149 -3.62 18.62 9.98
CA VAL A 149 -3.77 18.12 11.35
C VAL A 149 -4.32 16.69 11.36
N LEU A 150 -5.36 16.41 10.57
CA LEU A 150 -5.92 15.05 10.45
C LEU A 150 -4.89 14.05 9.90
N ASN A 151 -4.16 14.42 8.84
CA ASN A 151 -3.08 13.61 8.28
C ASN A 151 -1.98 13.36 9.32
N GLY A 152 -1.62 14.37 10.10
CA GLY A 152 -0.69 14.25 11.22
C GLY A 152 -1.17 13.21 12.24
N TRP A 153 -2.42 13.30 12.69
CA TRP A 153 -3.01 12.34 13.63
C TRP A 153 -3.10 10.92 13.06
N LEU A 154 -3.44 10.77 11.77
CA LEU A 154 -3.45 9.48 11.09
C LEU A 154 -2.06 8.86 11.04
N ASN A 155 -1.02 9.65 10.72
CA ASN A 155 0.36 9.20 10.71
C ASN A 155 0.84 8.78 12.12
N VAL A 156 0.49 9.53 13.17
CA VAL A 156 0.80 9.17 14.56
C VAL A 156 0.14 7.84 14.92
N LEU A 157 -1.15 7.71 14.62
CA LEU A 157 -1.90 6.49 14.89
C LEU A 157 -1.34 5.29 14.12
N GLN A 158 -0.92 5.48 12.87
CA GLN A 158 -0.25 4.46 12.07
C GLN A 158 1.12 4.07 12.67
N SER A 159 1.91 5.03 13.13
CA SER A 159 3.20 4.76 13.79
C SER A 159 3.05 3.92 15.05
N VAL A 160 1.99 4.16 15.83
CA VAL A 160 1.70 3.36 17.05
C VAL A 160 1.25 1.95 16.69
N GLN A 161 0.56 1.73 15.56
CA GLN A 161 0.10 0.41 15.14
C GLN A 161 1.23 -0.51 14.66
N ILE A 162 2.29 0.02 14.05
CA ILE A 162 3.37 -0.79 13.47
C ILE A 162 4.03 -1.72 14.52
N PRO A 163 4.43 -1.26 15.72
CA PRO A 163 4.97 -2.13 16.76
C PRO A 163 4.05 -3.29 17.16
N PHE A 164 2.75 -3.05 17.28
CA PHE A 164 1.77 -4.09 17.65
C PHE A 164 1.62 -5.16 16.57
N ALA A 165 1.83 -4.82 15.30
CA ALA A 165 1.88 -5.81 14.22
C ALA A 165 3.24 -6.54 14.15
N LEU A 166 4.34 -5.82 14.41
CA LEU A 166 5.70 -6.32 14.28
C LEU A 166 6.09 -7.28 15.40
N ILE A 167 5.74 -6.98 16.66
CA ILE A 167 6.14 -7.78 17.83
C ILE A 167 5.62 -9.24 17.72
N PRO A 168 4.33 -9.50 17.46
CA PRO A 168 3.83 -10.87 17.30
C PRO A 168 4.45 -11.57 16.09
N LEU A 169 4.69 -10.84 15.00
CA LEU A 169 5.29 -11.40 13.79
C LEU A 169 6.74 -11.83 14.04
N LEU A 170 7.56 -10.98 14.68
CA LEU A 170 8.93 -11.32 15.06
C LEU A 170 8.96 -12.48 16.06
N TYR A 171 8.05 -12.51 17.04
CA TYR A 171 7.96 -13.59 18.00
C TYR A 171 7.61 -14.93 17.34
N LEU A 172 6.67 -14.94 16.40
CA LEU A 172 6.28 -16.14 15.65
C LEU A 172 7.38 -16.61 14.69
N VAL A 173 8.09 -15.68 14.04
CA VAL A 173 9.22 -15.98 13.14
C VAL A 173 10.44 -16.48 13.90
N SER A 174 10.68 -15.98 15.12
CA SER A 174 11.83 -16.38 15.94
C SER A 174 11.64 -17.71 16.67
N LYS A 175 10.43 -18.28 16.68
CA LYS A 175 10.16 -19.52 17.39
C LYS A 175 10.54 -20.74 16.53
N GLU A 176 11.68 -21.36 16.83
CA GLU A 176 12.16 -22.60 16.19
C GLU A 176 11.11 -23.72 16.17
N GLN A 177 10.22 -23.73 17.17
CA GLN A 177 9.13 -24.70 17.31
C GLN A 177 8.04 -24.56 16.22
N ILE A 178 7.92 -23.39 15.59
CA ILE A 178 6.92 -23.10 14.54
C ILE A 178 7.59 -23.04 13.16
N MET A 179 8.80 -22.48 13.05
CA MET A 179 9.54 -22.43 11.78
C MET A 179 10.26 -23.74 11.43
N GLY A 180 10.62 -24.57 12.42
CA GLY A 180 11.60 -25.64 12.24
C GLY A 180 13.01 -25.08 12.02
N LYS A 181 14.04 -25.87 12.35
CA LYS A 181 15.44 -25.52 12.02
C LYS A 181 15.66 -25.46 10.51
#